data_AF-A0A259PQB5-F1
#
_entry.id   AF-A0A259PQB5-F1
#
_cell.length_a   1.000
_cell.length_b   1.000
_cell.length_c   1.000
_cell.angle_alpha   90.00
_cell.angle_beta   90.00
_cell.angle_gamma   90.00
#
_symmetry.space_group_name_H-M   'P 1'
#
loop_
_entity.id
_entity.type
_entity.pdbx_description
1 polymer ?
#
loop_
_entity_poly.entity_id
_entity_poly.type
_entity_poly.pdbx_seq_one_letter_code
_entity_poly.pdbx_strand_id
1 'polypeptide(L)' 'MANRYGLDDLRDVPAVGDSLRDLQAAQPLGCGLHLVRTGKGERTLAAETLPTGTHVHDDLAAFTDWLLSQPAKPQATA' A
#
# COMPACT_ATOMS: atom_id res chain seq x y z
N MET A 1 13.62 -3.28 4.03
CA MET A 1 13.24 -3.14 2.61
C MET A 1 13.93 -1.93 1.98
N ALA A 2 13.81 -0.71 2.54
CA ALA A 2 14.42 0.53 2.04
C ALA A 2 15.93 0.43 1.69
N ASN A 3 16.74 -0.07 2.64
CA ASN A 3 18.20 -0.21 2.46
C ASN A 3 18.60 -1.05 1.24
N ARG A 4 17.80 -2.07 0.87
CA ARG A 4 18.08 -2.88 -0.33
C ARG A 4 17.97 -2.07 -1.62
N TYR A 5 17.12 -1.04 -1.62
CA TYR A 5 16.82 -0.19 -2.77
C TYR A 5 17.49 1.18 -2.68
N GLY A 6 18.40 1.41 -1.71
CA GLY A 6 19.08 2.69 -1.55
C GLY A 6 18.16 3.85 -1.18
N LEU A 7 17.02 3.55 -0.55
CA LEU A 7 16.08 4.57 -0.06
C LEU A 7 16.33 4.84 1.43
N ASP A 8 16.27 6.11 1.83
CA ASP A 8 16.38 6.53 3.23
C ASP A 8 15.17 6.10 4.06
N ASP A 9 13.98 6.12 3.45
CA ASP A 9 12.72 5.67 4.05
C ASP A 9 11.74 5.12 3.02
N LEU A 10 10.56 4.68 3.47
CA LEU A 10 9.46 4.18 2.63
C LEU A 10 8.21 5.03 2.76
N ARG A 11 8.34 6.26 3.27
CA ARG A 11 7.21 7.16 3.33
C ARG A 11 6.65 7.28 1.94
N ASP A 12 5.34 7.29 1.83
CA ASP A 12 4.66 7.59 0.58
C ASP A 12 4.85 6.54 -0.55
N VAL A 13 5.59 5.45 -0.28
CA VAL A 13 5.71 4.30 -1.18
C VAL A 13 4.46 3.43 -1.02
N PRO A 14 3.72 3.10 -2.09
CA PRO A 14 2.57 2.21 -1.99
C PRO A 14 2.99 0.80 -1.53
N ALA A 15 2.34 0.31 -0.47
CA ALA A 15 2.42 -1.06 0.02
C ALA A 15 1.08 -1.75 -0.21
N VAL A 16 1.08 -2.77 -1.08
CA VAL A 16 -0.11 -3.49 -1.52
C VAL A 16 -0.09 -4.92 -0.97
N GLY A 17 -1.17 -5.36 -0.35
CA GLY A 17 -1.32 -6.71 0.17
C GLY A 17 -2.77 -7.16 0.27
N ASP A 18 -2.98 -8.45 0.55
CA ASP A 18 -4.31 -9.05 0.73
C ASP A 18 -4.59 -9.42 2.20
N SER A 19 -3.61 -9.21 3.09
CA SER A 19 -3.69 -9.63 4.49
C SER A 19 -3.43 -8.48 5.47
N LEU A 20 -4.09 -8.52 6.63
CA LEU A 20 -3.95 -7.48 7.67
C LEU A 20 -2.49 -7.28 8.09
N ARG A 21 -1.71 -8.38 8.16
CA ARG A 21 -0.28 -8.34 8.51
C ARG A 21 0.56 -7.51 7.52
N ASP A 22 0.18 -7.47 6.24
CA ASP A 22 0.91 -6.71 5.23
C ASP A 22 0.74 -5.22 5.49
N LEU A 23 -0.51 -4.80 5.77
CA LEU A 23 -0.86 -3.43 6.11
C LEU A 23 -0.23 -3.00 7.44
N GLN A 24 -0.29 -3.86 8.46
CA GLN A 24 0.30 -3.58 9.78
C GLN A 24 1.83 -3.49 9.74
N ALA A 25 2.49 -4.27 8.88
CA ALA A 25 3.94 -4.19 8.71
C ALA A 25 4.36 -2.90 7.99
N ALA A 26 3.53 -2.41 7.05
CA ALA A 26 3.81 -1.22 6.26
C ALA A 26 3.45 0.10 6.97
N GLN A 27 2.41 0.10 7.81
CA GLN A 27 1.94 1.29 8.54
C GLN A 27 3.04 2.03 9.32
N PRO A 28 3.87 1.38 10.17
CA PRO A 28 4.89 2.09 10.94
C PRO A 28 6.03 2.66 10.07
N LEU A 29 6.12 2.26 8.80
CA LEU A 29 7.12 2.76 7.85
C LEU A 29 6.63 3.99 7.06
N GLY A 30 5.37 4.39 7.25
CA GLY A 30 4.77 5.53 6.55
C GLY A 30 4.38 5.23 5.10
N CYS A 31 4.31 3.96 4.70
CA CYS A 31 3.87 3.56 3.36
C CYS A 31 2.42 3.98 3.09
N GLY A 32 2.09 4.21 1.81
CA GLY A 32 0.69 4.28 1.38
C GLY A 32 0.06 2.89 1.48
N LEU A 33 -1.04 2.73 2.21
CA LEU A 33 -1.59 1.41 2.53
C LEU A 33 -2.68 1.01 1.53
N HIS A 34 -2.51 -0.14 0.88
CA HIS A 34 -3.43 -0.64 -0.15
C HIS A 34 -3.82 -2.09 0.11
N LEU A 35 -5.11 -2.34 0.29
CA LEU A 35 -5.71 -3.67 0.37
C LEU A 35 -6.30 -4.05 -1.00
N VAL A 36 -5.94 -5.20 -1.52
CA VAL A 36 -6.65 -5.83 -2.64
C VAL A 36 -7.62 -6.88 -2.11
N ARG A 37 -8.83 -6.97 -2.69
CA ARG A 37 -9.88 -7.91 -2.23
C ARG A 37 -9.62 -9.36 -2.64
N THR A 38 -8.79 -9.58 -3.67
CA THR A 38 -8.30 -10.91 -4.07
C THR A 38 -7.58 -11.65 -2.95
N GLY A 39 -7.50 -12.98 -3.03
CA GLY A 39 -6.78 -13.80 -2.04
C GLY A 39 -7.46 -13.83 -0.68
N LYS A 40 -6.81 -13.28 0.35
CA LYS A 40 -7.37 -13.10 1.70
C LYS A 40 -8.09 -11.77 1.89
N GLY A 41 -8.11 -10.92 0.86
CA GLY A 41 -8.57 -9.53 0.92
C GLY A 41 -9.97 -9.34 1.49
N GLU A 42 -10.96 -10.06 0.99
CA GLU A 42 -12.34 -10.01 1.52
C GLU A 42 -12.40 -10.33 3.01
N ARG A 43 -11.61 -11.32 3.46
CA ARG A 43 -11.54 -11.72 4.87
C ARG A 43 -10.84 -10.67 5.73
N THR A 44 -9.85 -9.99 5.16
CA THR A 44 -9.14 -8.86 5.79
C THR A 44 -10.04 -7.63 5.87
N LEU A 45 -10.82 -7.34 4.83
CA LEU A 45 -11.75 -6.22 4.78
C LEU A 45 -12.89 -6.37 5.80
N ALA A 46 -13.33 -7.61 6.03
CA ALA A 46 -14.33 -7.94 7.05
C ALA A 46 -13.78 -7.91 8.49
N ALA A 47 -12.46 -7.72 8.68
CA ALA A 47 -11.89 -7.56 10.01
C ALA A 47 -12.29 -6.21 10.62
N GLU A 48 -12.48 -6.16 11.94
CA GLU A 48 -13.04 -4.99 12.63
C GLU A 48 -12.22 -3.71 12.46
N THR A 49 -10.90 -3.81 12.25
CA THR A 49 -10.03 -2.64 12.19
C THR A 49 -8.93 -2.78 11.15
N LEU A 50 -9.08 -2.05 10.04
CA LEU A 50 -7.99 -1.79 9.11
C LEU A 50 -7.14 -0.61 9.61
N PRO A 51 -5.83 -0.59 9.32
CA PRO A 51 -5.00 0.59 9.52
C PRO A 51 -5.61 1.85 8.87
N THR A 52 -5.60 2.97 9.59
CA THR A 52 -6.11 4.25 9.10
C THR A 52 -5.42 4.64 7.79
N GLY A 53 -6.20 5.10 6.81
CA GLY A 53 -5.69 5.51 5.50
C GLY A 53 -5.51 4.35 4.51
N THR A 54 -5.99 3.15 4.82
CA THR A 54 -5.99 2.02 3.86
C THR A 54 -6.96 2.29 2.71
N HIS A 55 -6.44 2.27 1.48
CA HIS A 55 -7.24 2.23 0.25
C HIS A 55 -7.60 0.79 -0.10
N VAL A 56 -8.83 0.54 -0.53
CA VAL A 56 -9.30 -0.81 -0.91
C VAL A 56 -9.55 -0.86 -2.42
N HIS A 57 -9.05 -1.92 -3.05
CA HIS A 57 -9.14 -2.16 -4.50
C HIS A 57 -9.70 -3.55 -4.75
N ASP A 58 -10.41 -3.75 -5.85
CA ASP A 58 -10.96 -5.07 -6.20
C ASP A 58 -9.85 -6.10 -6.44
N ASP A 59 -8.81 -5.69 -7.16
CA ASP A 59 -7.62 -6.51 -7.43
C ASP A 59 -6.38 -5.62 -7.68
N LEU A 60 -5.28 -6.27 -8.06
CA LEU A 60 -4.03 -5.57 -8.36
C LEU A 60 -4.13 -4.69 -9.64
N ALA A 61 -4.98 -5.06 -10.59
CA ALA A 61 -5.16 -4.28 -11.82
C ALA A 61 -5.87 -2.95 -11.49
N ALA A 62 -6.93 -2.99 -10.69
CA ALA A 62 -7.62 -1.80 -10.19
C ALA A 62 -6.69 -0.89 -9.36
N PHE A 63 -5.83 -1.47 -8.52
CA PHE A 63 -4.78 -0.70 -7.84
C PHE A 63 -3.82 -0.02 -8.83
N THR A 64 -3.42 -0.72 -9.88
CA THR A 64 -2.49 -0.18 -10.88
C THR A 64 -3.12 0.98 -11.67
N ASP A 65 -4.38 0.84 -12.07
CA ASP A 65 -5.15 1.91 -12.72
C ASP A 65 -5.26 3.14 -11.80
N TRP A 66 -5.57 2.91 -10.53
CA TRP A 66 -5.58 3.98 -9.52
C TRP A 66 -4.21 4.65 -9.41
N LEU A 67 -3.13 3.88 -9.32
CA LEU A 67 -1.76 4.41 -9.16
C LEU A 67 -1.34 5.28 -10.35
N LEU A 68 -1.65 4.84 -11.58
CA LEU A 68 -1.31 5.56 -12.81
C LEU A 68 -2.17 6.81 -13.02
N SER A 69 -3.35 6.88 -12.39
CA SER A 69 -4.21 8.08 -12.42
C SER A 69 -3.74 9.18 -11.46
N GLN A 70 -2.85 8.88 -10.52
CA GLN A 70 -2.32 9.87 -9.59
C GLN A 70 -1.38 10.85 -10.30
N PRO A 71 -1.36 12.14 -9.89
CA PRO A 71 -0.35 13.06 -10.40
C PRO A 71 1.04 12.54 -10.06
N ALA A 72 1.96 12.62 -11.03
CA ALA A 72 3.35 12.21 -10.81
C ALA A 72 3.91 12.99 -9.61
N LYS A 73 4.44 12.27 -8.61
CA LYS A 73 5.22 12.91 -7.55
C LYS A 73 6.45 13.56 -8.18
N PRO A 74 6.78 14.81 -7.82
CA PRO A 74 8.02 15.42 -8.27
C PRO A 74 9.18 14.49 -7.92
N GLN A 75 10.00 14.13 -8.90
CA GLN A 75 11.22 13.38 -8.62
C GLN A 75 12.08 14.20 -7.67
N ALA A 76 12.42 13.62 -6.52
CA ALA A 76 13.43 14.20 -5.64
C ALA A 76 14.74 14.24 -6.42
N THR A 77 15.22 15.45 -6.74
CA THR A 77 16.59 15.67 -7.20
C THR A 77 17.54 15.28 -6.07
N ALA A 78 18.50 14.43 -6.42
CA ALA A 78 19.55 13.88 -5.55
C ALA A 78 20.41 14.96 -4.87
#